data_AF-A0A381YWI2-F1
#
_entry.id   AF-A0A381YWI2-F1
#
_cell.length_a   1.000
_cell.length_b   1.000
_cell.length_c   1.000
_cell.angle_alpha   90.00
_cell.angle_beta   90.00
_cell.angle_gamma   90.00
#
_symmetry.space_group_name_H-M   'P 1'
#
loop_
_entity.id
_entity.type
_entity.pdbx_description
1 polymer ?
#
loop_
_entity_poly.entity_id
_entity_poly.type
_entity_poly.pdbx_seq_one_letter_code
_entity_poly.pdbx_strand_id
1 'polypeptide(L)'
;MEMTNSSRKKTTTAASGRHTCSVEWFSNPKKAAIRHVQLSNHALLRCVQRGIDHNLIDTILDWGREEYDHRGGCRYFLGHTEKKKLAKDAPDLFRKYGRKLDAVVVMPTDQAAVITVFVRNRRI
;
A
#
# COMPACT_ATOMS: atom_id res chain seq x y z
N MET A 1 1.48 -33.82 -49.83
CA MET A 1 1.08 -33.21 -48.55
C MET A 1 1.51 -31.74 -48.62
N GLU A 2 0.67 -30.83 -49.14
CA GLU A 2 -0.38 -30.12 -48.38
C GLU A 2 0.24 -29.38 -47.16
N MET A 3 0.13 -28.06 -46.95
CA MET A 3 -0.78 -27.02 -47.42
C MET A 3 -0.11 -25.64 -47.31
N THR A 4 -0.60 -24.73 -48.15
CA THR A 4 -0.48 -23.26 -48.12
C THR A 4 -1.04 -22.60 -46.86
N ASN A 5 -0.62 -21.36 -46.56
CA ASN A 5 -1.46 -20.20 -46.13
C ASN A 5 -0.52 -19.00 -45.86
N SER A 6 -0.47 -17.90 -46.61
CA SER A 6 -1.47 -16.94 -47.11
C SER A 6 -2.32 -16.24 -46.05
N SER A 7 -2.22 -14.90 -46.06
CA SER A 7 -3.16 -13.91 -45.52
C SER A 7 -3.32 -13.86 -43.99
N ARG A 8 -3.48 -12.71 -43.32
CA ARG A 8 -4.15 -11.48 -43.71
C ARG A 8 -3.81 -10.40 -42.68
N LYS A 9 -3.50 -9.18 -43.13
CA LYS A 9 -3.61 -7.99 -42.27
C LYS A 9 -5.08 -7.84 -41.84
N LYS A 10 -5.32 -7.60 -40.55
CA LYS A 10 -6.57 -6.98 -40.07
C LYS A 10 -6.22 -5.81 -39.17
N THR A 11 -6.13 -4.65 -39.80
CA THR A 11 -6.49 -3.38 -39.16
C THR A 11 -8.01 -3.38 -38.96
N THR A 12 -8.45 -3.21 -37.71
CA THR A 12 -9.83 -2.81 -37.43
C THR A 12 -9.83 -1.80 -36.29
N THR A 13 -10.18 -0.59 -36.71
CA THR A 13 -10.59 0.63 -36.03
C THR A 13 -11.37 0.47 -34.72
N ALA A 14 -10.94 1.28 -33.74
CA ALA A 14 -11.64 1.93 -32.64
C ALA A 14 -12.97 1.36 -32.09
N ALA A 15 -12.97 1.09 -30.78
CA ALA A 15 -14.14 1.28 -29.94
C ALA A 15 -13.72 1.67 -28.50
N SER A 16 -14.15 2.86 -28.11
CA SER A 16 -14.57 3.26 -26.76
C SER A 16 -13.69 2.91 -25.56
N GLY A 17 -12.98 3.94 -25.11
CA GLY A 17 -13.10 4.49 -23.75
C GLY A 17 -13.55 3.51 -22.66
N ARG A 18 -12.58 2.76 -22.15
CA ARG A 18 -12.58 2.30 -20.76
C ARG A 18 -11.14 2.43 -20.30
N HIS A 19 -10.89 3.39 -19.42
CA HIS A 19 -9.67 3.43 -18.62
C HIS A 19 -9.65 2.17 -17.75
N THR A 20 -9.27 1.04 -18.32
CA THR A 20 -8.69 -0.04 -17.54
C THR A 20 -7.35 0.52 -17.10
N CYS A 21 -7.32 1.14 -15.90
CA CYS A 21 -6.07 1.40 -15.22
C CYS A 21 -5.37 0.05 -15.14
N SER A 22 -4.41 -0.12 -16.04
CA SER A 22 -3.59 -1.30 -16.13
C SER A 22 -2.97 -1.46 -14.76
N VAL A 23 -3.31 -2.55 -14.08
CA VAL A 23 -2.68 -2.94 -12.83
C VAL A 23 -1.31 -3.46 -13.23
N GLU A 24 -0.42 -2.55 -13.62
CA GLU A 24 0.98 -2.87 -13.83
C GLU A 24 1.56 -3.09 -12.44
N TRP A 25 1.55 -4.38 -12.07
CA TRP A 25 2.29 -4.97 -10.98
C TRP A 25 3.79 -4.77 -11.22
N PHE A 26 4.26 -3.54 -11.08
CA PHE A 26 5.69 -3.28 -11.06
C PHE A 26 6.23 -3.67 -9.69
N SER A 27 6.94 -4.79 -9.68
CA SER A 27 7.86 -5.26 -8.65
C SER A 27 8.46 -4.10 -7.85
N ASN A 28 8.29 -4.08 -6.51
CA ASN A 28 9.12 -3.22 -5.67
C ASN A 28 10.18 -4.08 -4.94
N PRO A 29 11.40 -4.20 -5.48
CA PRO A 29 12.49 -5.00 -4.91
C PRO A 29 13.17 -4.30 -3.71
N LYS A 30 12.40 -3.67 -2.82
CA LYS A 30 12.91 -2.89 -1.70
C LYS A 30 12.15 -3.27 -0.44
N LYS A 31 12.76 -3.52 0.71
CA LYS A 31 14.15 -3.69 1.14
C LYS A 31 13.95 -4.00 2.63
N ALA A 32 14.55 -5.06 3.16
CA ALA A 32 14.56 -5.36 4.58
C ALA A 32 15.44 -4.38 5.39
N ALA A 33 15.31 -3.08 5.13
CA ALA A 33 15.92 -2.02 5.92
C ALA A 33 14.82 -1.46 6.81
N ILE A 34 14.92 -1.73 8.11
CA ILE A 34 14.08 -1.10 9.13
C ILE A 34 14.13 0.41 8.87
N ARG A 35 13.02 0.96 8.35
CA ARG A 35 12.90 2.39 8.11
C ARG A 35 12.63 3.04 9.44
N HIS A 36 13.67 3.53 10.12
CA HIS A 36 13.47 4.43 11.24
C HIS A 36 12.93 5.77 10.72
N VAL A 37 11.60 5.84 10.57
CA VAL A 37 10.89 7.03 10.16
C VAL A 37 10.76 7.98 11.35
N GLN A 38 10.96 9.28 11.11
CA GLN A 38 10.76 10.27 12.15
C GLN A 38 9.27 10.46 12.41
N LEU A 39 8.87 10.42 13.68
CA LEU A 39 7.51 10.74 14.10
C LEU A 39 7.49 12.17 14.63
N SER A 40 6.51 12.96 14.18
CA SER A 40 6.19 14.23 14.83
C SER A 40 5.71 14.00 16.28
N ASN A 41 5.75 15.03 17.11
CA ASN A 41 5.18 14.99 18.46
C ASN A 41 3.70 14.58 18.46
N HIS A 42 2.95 15.02 17.44
CA HIS A 42 1.55 14.62 17.28
C HIS A 42 1.44 13.12 17.00
N ALA A 43 2.23 12.58 16.07
CA ALA A 43 2.24 11.16 15.76
C ALA A 43 2.64 10.30 16.97
N LEU A 44 3.68 10.68 17.71
CA LEU A 44 4.11 9.99 18.94
C LEU A 44 2.96 9.90 19.96
N LEU A 45 2.30 11.02 20.24
CA LEU A 45 1.18 11.08 21.17
C LEU A 45 0.01 10.19 20.69
N ARG A 46 -0.29 10.19 19.39
CA ARG A 46 -1.34 9.35 18.80
C ARG A 46 -1.01 7.86 18.89
N CYS A 47 0.27 7.50 18.77
CA CYS A 47 0.75 6.13 18.91
C CYS A 47 0.55 5.62 20.34
N VAL A 48 0.99 6.39 21.34
CA VAL A 48 0.79 6.06 22.76
C VAL A 48 -0.71 5.90 23.07
N GLN A 49 -1.55 6.85 22.66
CA GLN A 49 -2.99 6.81 22.88
C GLN A 49 -3.70 5.57 22.30
N ARG A 50 -3.16 5.00 21.22
CA ARG A 50 -3.77 3.88 20.49
C ARG A 50 -3.02 2.56 20.69
N GLY A 51 -1.95 2.57 21.50
CA GLY A 51 -1.05 1.44 21.66
C GLY A 51 -0.44 0.98 20.33
N ILE A 52 -0.11 1.89 19.43
CA ILE A 52 0.58 1.61 18.17
C ILE A 52 2.07 1.70 18.44
N ASP A 53 2.81 0.63 18.14
CA ASP A 53 4.28 0.63 18.25
C ASP A 53 4.92 1.10 16.93
N HIS A 54 6.19 1.51 17.00
CA HIS A 54 6.93 1.94 15.80
C HIS A 54 7.07 0.82 14.77
N ASN A 55 7.29 -0.42 15.22
CA ASN A 55 7.44 -1.57 14.33
C ASN A 55 6.20 -1.78 13.44
N LEU A 56 4.99 -1.48 13.93
CA LEU A 56 3.77 -1.51 13.12
C LEU A 56 3.75 -0.41 12.07
N ILE A 57 4.25 0.79 12.39
CA ILE A 57 4.37 1.89 11.42
C ILE A 57 5.32 1.46 10.31
N ASP A 58 6.50 0.94 10.66
CA ASP A 58 7.48 0.47 9.70
C ASP A 58 6.89 -0.65 8.82
N THR A 59 6.18 -1.61 9.44
CA THR A 59 5.47 -2.67 8.71
C THR A 59 4.47 -2.09 7.70
N ILE A 60 3.72 -1.05 8.06
CA ILE A 60 2.75 -0.40 7.16
C ILE A 60 3.45 0.35 6.03
N LEU A 61 4.59 1.00 6.31
CA LEU A 61 5.36 1.71 5.29
C LEU A 61 6.06 0.77 4.30
N ASP A 62 6.40 -0.44 4.74
CA ASP A 62 7.07 -1.44 3.91
C ASP A 62 6.10 -2.29 3.08
N TRP A 63 4.97 -2.69 3.66
CA TRP A 63 4.01 -3.60 3.02
C TRP A 63 2.75 -2.90 2.50
N GLY A 64 2.49 -1.68 2.99
CA GLY A 64 1.30 -0.93 2.65
C GLY A 64 1.35 -0.34 1.26
N ARG A 65 0.16 0.04 0.79
CA ARG A 65 0.02 0.87 -0.38
C ARG A 65 -0.04 2.33 0.03
N GLU A 66 0.40 3.20 -0.87
CA GLU A 66 0.30 4.64 -0.72
C GLU A 66 -0.93 5.18 -1.46
N GLU A 67 -1.58 6.18 -0.86
CA GLU A 67 -2.74 6.87 -1.43
C GLU A 67 -2.65 8.36 -1.14
N TYR A 68 -2.49 9.15 -2.21
CA TYR A 68 -2.42 10.60 -2.13
C TYR A 68 -3.81 11.20 -1.91
N ASP A 69 -3.93 12.17 -1.00
CA ASP A 69 -5.19 12.86 -0.68
C ASP A 69 -5.46 14.09 -1.55
N HIS A 70 -4.60 14.34 -2.55
CA HIS A 70 -4.61 15.52 -3.44
C HIS A 70 -4.52 16.88 -2.71
N ARG A 71 -4.25 16.90 -1.40
CA ARG A 71 -4.08 18.09 -0.55
C ARG A 71 -2.69 18.17 0.08
N GLY A 72 -1.74 17.43 -0.47
CA GLY A 72 -0.34 17.38 -0.01
C GLY A 72 -0.06 16.32 1.05
N GLY A 73 -1.03 15.46 1.38
CA GLY A 73 -0.85 14.31 2.24
C GLY A 73 -0.79 13.00 1.45
N CYS A 74 -0.03 12.06 1.99
CA CYS A 74 0.07 10.68 1.54
C CYS A 74 -0.30 9.74 2.68
N ARG A 75 -1.19 8.78 2.40
CA ARG A 75 -1.68 7.79 3.37
C ARG A 75 -1.11 6.42 3.03
N TYR A 76 -0.47 5.80 4.02
CA TYR A 76 0.01 4.42 3.95
C TYR A 76 -0.89 3.52 4.77
N PHE A 77 -1.32 2.40 4.19
CA PHE A 77 -2.14 1.41 4.89
C PHE A 77 -2.10 0.04 4.20
N LEU A 78 -2.44 -1.00 4.96
CA LEU A 78 -2.59 -2.35 4.44
C LEU A 78 -4.03 -2.58 3.97
N GLY A 79 -4.23 -2.77 2.68
CA GLY A 79 -5.49 -3.22 2.10
C GLY A 79 -5.67 -4.73 2.26
N HIS A 80 -6.73 -5.27 1.64
CA HIS A 80 -7.03 -6.70 1.72
C HIS A 80 -5.90 -7.55 1.12
N THR A 81 -5.36 -7.13 -0.02
CA THR A 81 -4.32 -7.85 -0.74
C THR A 81 -3.01 -7.87 0.04
N GLU A 82 -2.61 -6.72 0.61
CA GLU A 82 -1.39 -6.56 1.38
C GLU A 82 -1.46 -7.38 2.67
N LYS A 83 -2.60 -7.34 3.36
CA LYS A 83 -2.85 -8.18 4.56
C LYS A 83 -2.75 -9.67 4.24
N LYS A 84 -3.31 -10.10 3.10
CA LYS A 84 -3.26 -11.50 2.66
C LYS A 84 -1.82 -11.95 2.37
N LYS A 85 -0.99 -11.08 1.79
CA LYS A 85 0.44 -11.35 1.57
C LYS A 85 1.21 -11.39 2.90
N LEU A 86 1.03 -10.39 3.76
CA LEU A 86 1.65 -10.33 5.09
C LEU A 86 1.32 -11.58 5.93
N ALA A 87 0.08 -12.06 5.87
CA ALA A 87 -0.33 -13.27 6.58
C ALA A 87 0.38 -14.55 6.10
N LYS A 88 0.85 -14.58 4.84
CA LYS A 88 1.61 -15.69 4.28
C LYS A 88 3.10 -15.57 4.59
N ASP A 89 3.65 -14.37 4.37
CA ASP A 89 5.09 -14.14 4.40
C ASP A 89 5.60 -13.91 5.83
N ALA A 90 4.79 -13.31 6.70
CA ALA A 90 5.13 -13.01 8.10
C ALA A 90 3.91 -13.27 9.02
N PRO A 91 3.48 -14.53 9.19
CA PRO A 91 2.28 -14.87 9.96
C PRO A 91 2.36 -14.44 11.43
N ASP A 92 3.56 -14.34 12.01
CA ASP A 92 3.74 -13.90 13.40
C ASP A 92 3.48 -12.41 13.59
N LEU A 93 3.93 -11.56 12.65
CA LEU A 93 3.58 -10.14 12.63
C LEU A 93 2.07 -9.97 12.47
N PHE A 94 1.46 -10.78 11.59
CA PHE A 94 0.03 -10.74 11.37
C PHE A 94 -0.76 -11.03 12.65
N ARG A 95 -0.37 -12.10 13.39
CA ARG A 95 -0.98 -12.47 14.67
C ARG A 95 -0.73 -11.43 15.76
N LYS A 96 0.51 -10.92 15.87
CA LYS A 96 0.92 -9.94 16.88
C LYS A 96 0.08 -8.67 16.81
N TYR A 97 -0.12 -8.13 15.60
CA TYR A 97 -0.76 -6.83 15.42
C TYR A 97 -2.28 -6.91 15.23
N GLY A 98 -2.81 -8.00 14.68
CA GLY A 98 -4.24 -8.24 14.54
C GLY A 98 -5.00 -7.03 13.97
N ARG A 99 -5.95 -6.49 14.74
CA ARG A 99 -6.76 -5.32 14.33
C ARG A 99 -5.93 -4.06 14.10
N LYS A 100 -4.75 -3.91 14.70
CA LYS A 100 -3.91 -2.72 14.52
C LYS A 100 -3.33 -2.64 13.10
N LEU A 101 -3.33 -3.73 12.33
CA LEU A 101 -3.01 -3.72 10.90
C LEU A 101 -3.98 -2.88 10.07
N ASP A 102 -5.10 -2.42 10.63
CA ASP A 102 -5.98 -1.40 10.02
C ASP A 102 -5.51 0.03 10.25
N ALA A 103 -4.34 0.22 10.83
CA ALA A 103 -3.74 1.54 10.97
C ALA A 103 -3.44 2.18 9.61
N VAL A 104 -3.61 3.49 9.61
CA VAL A 104 -3.29 4.41 8.53
C VAL A 104 -2.22 5.33 9.07
N VAL A 105 -1.10 5.37 8.37
CA VAL A 105 0.02 6.27 8.63
C VAL A 105 -0.08 7.41 7.63
N VAL A 106 -0.03 8.65 8.12
CA VAL A 106 -0.13 9.84 7.27
C VAL A 106 1.21 10.57 7.29
N MET A 107 1.75 10.78 6.09
CA MET A 107 2.96 11.54 5.85
C MET A 107 2.64 12.68 4.88
N PRO A 108 3.32 13.83 4.99
CA PRO A 108 3.22 14.85 3.97
C PRO A 108 4.04 14.42 2.75
N THR A 109 3.69 14.95 1.58
CA THR A 109 4.41 14.61 0.33
C THR A 109 5.82 15.20 0.28
N ASP A 110 6.08 16.29 1.01
CA ASP A 110 7.31 17.09 0.96
C ASP A 110 8.29 16.79 2.11
N GLN A 111 7.87 16.09 3.17
CA GLN A 111 8.71 15.79 4.34
C GLN A 111 8.65 14.30 4.71
N ALA A 112 9.77 13.77 5.20
CA ALA A 112 9.91 12.37 5.58
C ALA A 112 9.38 12.04 6.99
N ALA A 113 8.57 12.91 7.60
CA ALA A 113 8.08 12.75 8.98
C ALA A 113 6.60 12.37 9.02
N VAL A 114 6.25 11.38 9.84
CA VAL A 114 4.84 11.00 10.07
C VAL A 114 4.16 12.08 10.90
N ILE A 115 3.06 12.60 10.36
CA ILE A 115 2.25 13.64 11.01
C ILE A 115 1.24 13.01 11.97
N THR A 116 0.60 11.91 11.57
CA THR A 116 -0.39 11.24 12.41
C THR A 116 -0.56 9.76 12.07
N VAL A 117 -1.07 9.00 13.03
CA VAL A 117 -1.39 7.58 12.88
C VAL A 117 -2.74 7.30 13.55
N PHE A 118 -3.61 6.57 12.86
CA PHE A 118 -4.90 6.16 13.41
C PHE A 118 -5.36 4.81 12.86
N VAL A 119 -6.15 4.07 13.63
CA VAL A 119 -6.75 2.81 13.18
C VAL A 119 -8.05 3.11 12.44
N ARG A 120 -8.19 2.64 11.20
CA ARG A 120 -9.40 2.79 10.40
C ARG A 120 -10.55 2.03 11.06
N ASN A 121 -11.66 2.72 11.31
CA ASN A 121 -12.87 2.06 11.76
C ASN A 121 -13.60 1.48 10.54
N ARG A 122 -13.75 0.15 10.47
CA ARG A 122 -14.43 -0.55 9.38
C ARG A 122 -15.96 -0.62 9.56
N ARG A 123 -16.52 0.09 10.54
CA ARG A 123 -17.94 0.04 10.92
C ARG A 123 -18.81 1.13 10.28
N ILE A 124 -18.29 1.87 9.31
CA ILE A 124 -19.02 2.96 8.63
C ILE A 124 -18.97 2.69 7.13
#